data_AF-W2PAH4-F1
#
_entry.id   AF-W2PAH4-F1
#
_cell.length_a   1.000
_cell.length_b   1.000
_cell.length_c   1.000
_cell.angle_alpha   90.00
_cell.angle_beta   90.00
_cell.angle_gamma   90.00
#
_symmetry.space_group_name_H-M   'P 1'
#
loop_
_entity.id
_entity.type
_entity.pdbx_description
1 polymer ?
#
loop_
_entity_poly.entity_id
_entity_poly.type
_entity_poly.pdbx_seq_one_letter_code
_entity_poly.pdbx_strand_id
1 'polypeptide(L)'
;MEGRRHDSTLLRESKLMKYMEERASIFDGFSKNGADGYRSALLKLMSSVREAVEWQFGSMKSLWAFIDFNKSLRLRLSPIGKYMLVNMLLTNCHCCYNGGNQISAFFGLAPPSLDAYLAK
;
A
#
# COMPACT_ATOMS: atom_id res chain seq x y z
N MET A 1 -6.34 -15.95 -1.86
CA MET A 1 -5.14 -16.81 -2.03
C MET A 1 -4.34 -16.50 -3.30
N GLU A 2 -4.89 -15.79 -4.29
CA GLU A 2 -4.22 -15.53 -5.59
C GLU A 2 -3.04 -14.53 -5.52
N GLY A 3 -3.06 -13.56 -4.60
CA GLY A 3 -1.99 -12.56 -4.48
C GLY A 3 -0.64 -13.10 -3.98
N ARG A 4 -0.65 -14.10 -3.10
CA ARG A 4 0.57 -14.61 -2.42
C ARG A 4 1.58 -15.26 -3.38
N ARG A 5 1.11 -15.78 -4.53
CA ARG A 5 1.99 -16.35 -5.58
C ARG A 5 2.76 -15.27 -6.35
N HIS A 6 2.16 -14.09 -6.48
CA HIS A 6 2.79 -12.94 -7.13
C HIS A 6 3.86 -12.34 -6.22
N ASP A 7 3.64 -12.32 -4.91
CA ASP A 7 4.58 -11.79 -3.92
C ASP A 7 5.95 -12.50 -3.96
N SER A 8 5.98 -13.84 -4.06
CA SER A 8 7.23 -14.60 -4.14
C SER A 8 8.04 -14.30 -5.41
N THR A 9 7.34 -14.07 -6.53
CA THR A 9 7.98 -13.70 -7.79
C THR A 9 8.49 -12.27 -7.72
N LEU A 10 7.67 -11.34 -7.23
CA LEU A 10 8.02 -9.93 -7.09
C LEU A 10 9.22 -9.76 -6.13
N LEU A 11 9.30 -10.56 -5.07
CA LEU A 11 10.46 -10.62 -4.17
C LEU A 11 11.74 -11.09 -4.85
N ARG A 12 11.64 -12.07 -5.73
CA ARG A 12 12.79 -12.58 -6.50
C ARG A 12 13.26 -11.56 -7.53
N GLU A 13 12.32 -10.96 -8.27
CA GLU A 13 12.65 -10.04 -9.38
C GLU A 13 13.08 -8.64 -8.89
N SER A 14 12.57 -8.18 -7.74
CA SER A 14 12.86 -6.83 -7.22
C SER A 14 14.27 -6.65 -6.65
N LYS A 15 15.06 -7.73 -6.51
CA LYS A 15 16.39 -7.73 -5.87
C LYS A 15 16.39 -7.21 -4.43
N LEU A 16 15.22 -7.07 -3.80
CA LEU A 16 15.04 -6.58 -2.44
C LEU A 16 15.75 -7.46 -1.41
N MET A 17 15.74 -8.78 -1.63
CA MET A 17 16.48 -9.74 -0.80
C MET A 17 17.97 -9.41 -0.79
N LYS A 18 18.57 -9.18 -1.96
CA LYS A 18 19.99 -8.87 -2.11
C LYS A 18 20.36 -7.52 -1.47
N TYR A 19 19.56 -6.48 -1.72
CA TYR A 19 19.76 -5.14 -1.16
C TYR A 19 19.75 -5.13 0.38
N MET A 20 18.96 -6.03 0.99
CA MET A 20 18.85 -6.09 2.44
C MET A 20 19.84 -7.06 3.09
N GLU A 21 20.25 -8.14 2.41
CA GLU A 21 21.41 -8.94 2.81
C GLU A 21 22.67 -8.06 2.90
N GLU A 22 22.87 -7.18 1.91
CA GLU A 22 23.94 -6.19 1.88
C GLU A 22 23.84 -5.15 3.02
N ARG A 23 22.66 -5.02 3.64
CA ARG A 23 22.37 -4.07 4.74
C ARG A 23 21.83 -4.77 5.98
N ALA A 24 22.20 -6.02 6.19
CA ALA A 24 21.66 -6.87 7.25
C ALA A 24 21.85 -6.25 8.65
N SER A 25 22.93 -5.49 8.84
CA SER A 25 23.22 -4.77 10.09
C SER A 25 22.17 -3.72 10.48
N ILE A 26 21.41 -3.19 9.52
CA ILE A 26 20.30 -2.25 9.79
C ILE A 26 19.09 -3.01 10.37
N PHE A 27 18.97 -4.30 10.06
CA PHE A 27 17.82 -5.14 10.39
C PHE A 27 18.15 -6.23 11.43
N ASP A 28 19.31 -6.13 12.09
CA ASP A 28 19.87 -7.15 12.99
C ASP A 28 18.93 -7.54 14.14
N GLY A 29 18.02 -6.65 14.54
CA GLY A 29 16.96 -6.92 15.53
C GLY A 29 15.93 -7.99 15.11
N PHE A 30 15.84 -8.32 13.82
CA PHE A 30 14.97 -9.40 13.29
C PHE A 30 15.67 -10.76 13.22
N SER A 31 16.98 -10.83 13.53
CA SER A 31 17.87 -11.98 13.33
C SER A 31 17.74 -13.11 14.36
N LYS A 32 16.69 -13.15 15.19
CA LYS A 32 16.60 -14.16 16.26
C LYS A 32 16.48 -15.61 15.77
N ASN A 33 16.16 -15.85 14.48
CA ASN A 33 15.86 -17.19 13.94
C ASN A 33 16.62 -17.56 12.63
N GLY A 34 17.74 -16.91 12.30
CA GLY A 34 18.50 -17.20 11.07
C GLY A 34 17.82 -16.77 9.76
N ALA A 35 18.36 -17.22 8.62
CA ALA A 35 17.92 -16.80 7.26
C ALA A 35 16.42 -17.05 6.99
N ASP A 36 15.84 -18.11 7.57
CA ASP A 36 14.42 -18.43 7.46
C ASP A 36 13.53 -17.46 8.27
N GLY A 37 14.03 -16.98 9.41
CA GLY A 37 13.37 -15.95 10.22
C GLY A 37 13.28 -14.60 9.48
N TYR A 38 14.36 -14.22 8.79
CA TYR A 38 14.41 -13.01 7.98
C TYR A 38 13.40 -13.03 6.82
N ARG A 39 13.36 -14.15 6.07
CA ARG A 39 12.39 -14.35 4.99
C ARG A 39 10.95 -14.28 5.50
N SER A 40 10.66 -14.91 6.64
CA SER A 40 9.33 -14.90 7.25
C SER A 40 8.90 -13.49 7.70
N ALA A 41 9.80 -12.75 8.34
CA ALA A 41 9.56 -11.36 8.72
C ALA A 41 9.28 -10.48 7.50
N LEU A 42 10.02 -10.68 6.40
CA LEU A 42 9.82 -9.94 5.17
C LEU A 42 8.46 -10.23 4.54
N LEU A 43 8.09 -11.50 4.40
CA LEU A 43 6.78 -11.88 3.86
C LEU A 43 5.64 -11.27 4.69
N LYS A 44 5.83 -11.17 6.01
CA LYS A 44 4.88 -10.52 6.91
C LYS A 44 4.77 -9.01 6.65
N LEU A 45 5.89 -8.31 6.47
CA LEU A 45 5.90 -6.88 6.13
C LEU A 45 5.30 -6.61 4.74
N MET A 46 5.63 -7.43 3.74
CA MET A 46 5.06 -7.29 2.41
C MET A 46 3.55 -7.57 2.41
N SER A 47 3.09 -8.57 3.17
CA SER A 47 1.65 -8.83 3.32
C SER A 47 0.93 -7.67 4.00
N SER A 48 1.52 -7.07 5.04
CA SER A 48 0.87 -5.96 5.74
C SER A 48 0.76 -4.70 4.88
N VAL A 49 1.78 -4.41 4.07
CA VAL A 49 1.72 -3.31 3.08
C VAL A 49 0.67 -3.58 2.01
N ARG A 50 0.57 -4.83 1.52
CA ARG A 50 -0.46 -5.22 0.55
C ARG A 50 -1.87 -5.08 1.13
N GLU A 51 -2.10 -5.55 2.35
CA GLU A 51 -3.39 -5.43 3.04
C GLU A 51 -3.80 -3.96 3.20
N ALA A 52 -2.85 -3.08 3.53
CA ALA A 52 -3.08 -1.64 3.57
C ALA A 52 -3.55 -1.05 2.24
N VAL A 53 -2.90 -1.46 1.13
CA VAL A 53 -3.29 -1.03 -0.22
C VAL A 53 -4.69 -1.53 -0.57
N GLU A 54 -5.01 -2.78 -0.24
CA GLU A 54 -6.34 -3.36 -0.45
C GLU A 54 -7.42 -2.61 0.34
N TRP A 55 -7.15 -2.24 1.60
CA TRP A 55 -8.04 -1.39 2.40
C TRP A 55 -8.20 0.01 1.80
N GLN A 56 -7.15 0.59 1.23
CA GLN A 56 -7.23 1.90 0.59
C GLN A 56 -8.11 1.86 -0.65
N PHE A 57 -8.00 0.81 -1.48
CA PHE A 57 -8.89 0.60 -2.62
C PHE A 57 -10.34 0.35 -2.17
N GLY A 58 -10.55 -0.41 -1.09
CA GLY A 58 -11.87 -0.59 -0.49
C GLY A 58 -12.49 0.73 -0.05
N SER A 59 -11.73 1.55 0.66
CA SER A 59 -12.16 2.89 1.10
C SER A 59 -12.49 3.80 -0.08
N MET A 60 -11.65 3.79 -1.12
CA MET A 60 -11.86 4.58 -2.32
C MET A 60 -13.17 4.20 -3.04
N LYS A 61 -13.46 2.91 -3.20
CA LYS A 61 -14.73 2.45 -3.81
C LYS A 61 -15.95 2.82 -2.96
N SER A 62 -15.81 2.78 -1.64
CA SER A 62 -16.88 3.17 -0.71
C SER A 62 -17.17 4.67 -0.74
N LEU A 63 -16.14 5.51 -0.91
CA LEU A 63 -16.28 6.97 -0.95
C LEU A 63 -16.74 7.46 -2.33
N TRP A 64 -16.28 6.82 -3.40
CA TRP A 64 -16.43 7.30 -4.77
C TRP A 64 -17.15 6.27 -5.65
N ALA A 65 -18.48 6.24 -5.59
CA ALA A 65 -19.32 5.28 -6.33
C ALA A 65 -19.08 5.28 -7.85
N PHE A 66 -18.62 6.39 -8.43
CA PHE A 66 -18.26 6.48 -9.85
C PHE A 66 -17.10 5.55 -10.25
N ILE A 67 -16.20 5.22 -9.32
CA ILE A 67 -15.08 4.29 -9.59
C ILE A 67 -15.55 2.83 -9.62
N ASP A 68 -16.64 2.53 -8.92
CA ASP A 68 -17.20 1.17 -8.90
C ASP A 68 -18.15 0.92 -10.09
N PHE A 69 -18.55 1.98 -10.80
CA PHE A 69 -19.46 1.87 -11.94
C PHE A 69 -18.73 1.36 -13.20
N ASN A 70 -18.57 0.04 -13.29
CA ASN A 70 -17.89 -0.63 -14.41
C ASN A 70 -18.43 -0.27 -15.81
N LYS A 71 -19.71 0.15 -15.93
CA LYS A 71 -20.30 0.53 -17.22
C LYS A 71 -19.78 1.87 -17.75
N SER A 72 -19.27 2.79 -16.89
CA SER A 72 -18.63 4.05 -17.32
C SER A 72 -17.12 3.95 -17.49
N LEU A 73 -16.49 2.87 -17.03
CA LEU A 73 -15.03 2.72 -17.00
C LEU A 73 -14.59 1.75 -18.10
N ARG A 74 -14.65 2.21 -19.35
CA ARG A 74 -14.20 1.43 -20.50
C ARG A 74 -12.73 1.72 -20.82
N LEU A 75 -11.89 0.68 -20.79
CA LEU A 75 -10.48 0.78 -21.18
C LEU A 75 -10.37 1.37 -22.60
N ARG A 76 -9.50 2.38 -22.76
CA ARG A 76 -9.29 3.19 -23.98
C ARG A 76 -10.44 4.10 -24.44
N LEU A 77 -11.58 4.11 -23.74
CA LEU A 77 -12.72 4.98 -24.05
C LEU A 77 -12.98 6.01 -22.95
N SER A 78 -12.44 5.77 -21.76
CA SER A 78 -12.57 6.64 -20.61
C SER A 78 -11.19 6.86 -20.00
N PRO A 79 -10.88 8.06 -19.47
CA PRO A 79 -9.60 8.35 -18.86
C PRO A 79 -9.51 7.76 -17.44
N ILE A 80 -9.65 6.44 -17.33
CA ILE A 80 -9.70 5.68 -16.06
C ILE A 80 -8.48 6.00 -15.19
N GLY A 81 -7.29 6.07 -15.77
CA GLY A 81 -6.07 6.42 -15.05
C GLY A 81 -6.17 7.78 -14.35
N LYS A 82 -6.74 8.80 -15.02
CA LYS A 82 -6.93 10.13 -14.42
C LYS A 82 -7.96 10.08 -13.28
N TYR A 83 -9.05 9.35 -13.46
CA TYR A 83 -10.05 9.17 -12.41
C TYR A 83 -9.45 8.49 -11.17
N MET A 84 -8.66 7.44 -11.35
CA MET A 84 -8.00 6.76 -10.24
C MET A 84 -7.04 7.69 -9.50
N LEU A 85 -6.24 8.49 -10.21
CA LEU A 85 -5.31 9.45 -9.60
C LEU A 85 -6.04 10.54 -8.80
N VAL A 86 -7.07 11.16 -9.38
CA VAL A 86 -7.84 12.21 -8.70
C VAL A 86 -8.55 11.65 -7.46
N ASN A 87 -9.18 10.49 -7.58
CA ASN A 87 -9.85 9.88 -6.44
C ASN A 87 -8.89 9.40 -5.35
N MET A 88 -7.68 8.96 -5.72
CA MET A 88 -6.63 8.64 -4.76
C MET A 88 -6.20 9.88 -3.99
N LEU A 89 -5.99 11.01 -4.68
CA LEU A 89 -5.71 12.29 -4.05
C LEU A 89 -6.83 12.68 -3.07
N LEU A 90 -8.09 12.68 -3.52
CA LEU A 90 -9.24 13.03 -2.68
C LEU A 90 -9.41 12.09 -1.49
N THR A 91 -9.14 10.80 -1.65
CA THR A 91 -9.18 9.81 -0.55
C THR A 91 -8.09 10.11 0.49
N ASN A 92 -6.90 10.53 0.05
CA ASN A 92 -5.84 10.94 0.97
C ASN A 92 -6.19 12.24 1.69
N CYS A 93 -6.79 13.22 1.00
CA CYS A 93 -7.33 14.43 1.61
C CYS A 93 -8.40 14.12 2.66
N HIS A 94 -9.33 13.21 2.36
CA HIS A 94 -10.37 12.76 3.29
C HIS A 94 -9.76 12.10 4.54
N CYS A 95 -8.71 11.29 4.38
CA CYS A 95 -7.96 10.73 5.51
C CYS A 95 -7.32 11.83 6.38
N CYS A 96 -6.68 12.83 5.76
CA CYS A 96 -6.07 13.95 6.48
C CYS A 96 -7.12 14.79 7.22
N TYR A 97 -8.25 15.08 6.58
CA TYR A 97 -9.35 15.85 7.17
C TYR A 97 -9.97 15.16 8.40
N ASN A 98 -10.13 13.82 8.34
CA ASN A 98 -10.68 13.04 9.45
C ASN A 98 -9.64 12.69 10.53
N GLY A 99 -8.40 13.14 10.40
CA GLY A 99 -7.31 12.81 11.33
C GLY A 99 -6.88 11.34 11.29
N GLY A 100 -7.26 10.59 10.27
CA GLY A 100 -6.86 9.21 10.07
C GLY A 100 -7.89 8.34 9.37
N ASN A 101 -7.52 7.09 9.17
CA ASN A 101 -8.36 6.00 8.74
C ASN A 101 -7.88 4.68 9.39
N GLN A 102 -8.50 3.56 9.01
CA GLN A 102 -8.11 2.24 9.50
C GLN A 102 -6.62 1.93 9.25
N ILE A 103 -6.06 2.41 8.13
CA ILE A 103 -4.66 2.17 7.75
C ILE A 103 -3.71 2.97 8.64
N SER A 104 -3.99 4.25 8.88
CA SER A 104 -3.18 5.08 9.77
C SER A 104 -3.15 4.53 11.19
N ALA A 105 -4.28 4.01 11.68
CA ALA A 105 -4.37 3.34 12.97
C ALA A 105 -3.55 2.03 13.00
N PHE A 106 -3.62 1.22 11.94
CA PHE A 106 -2.89 -0.05 11.84
C PHE A 106 -1.36 0.14 11.86
N PHE A 107 -0.84 1.18 11.20
CA PHE A 107 0.60 1.49 11.20
C PHE A 107 1.04 2.42 12.34
N GLY A 108 0.11 2.96 13.13
CA GLY A 108 0.44 3.95 14.17
C GLY A 108 1.00 5.26 13.60
N LEU A 109 0.63 5.61 12.37
CA LEU A 109 1.13 6.80 11.66
C LEU A 109 0.01 7.83 11.53
N ALA A 110 0.04 8.90 12.31
CA ALA A 110 -0.91 9.99 12.18
C ALA A 110 -0.76 10.67 10.81
N PRO A 111 -1.85 10.95 10.08
CA PRO A 111 -1.76 11.67 8.82
C PRO A 111 -1.34 13.14 9.09
N PRO A 112 -0.68 13.79 8.11
CA PRO A 112 -0.43 15.22 8.18
C PRO A 112 -1.75 16.01 8.13
N SER A 113 -1.69 17.30 8.47
CA SER A 113 -2.82 18.19 8.19
C SER A 113 -3.10 18.28 6.69
N LEU A 114 -4.34 18.60 6.34
CA LEU A 114 -4.75 18.73 4.94
C LEU A 114 -3.90 19.77 4.18
N ASP A 115 -3.62 20.90 4.81
CA ASP A 115 -2.78 21.96 4.22
C ASP A 115 -1.34 21.48 3.98
N ALA A 116 -0.76 20.76 4.95
CA ALA A 116 0.58 20.20 4.81
C ALA A 116 0.64 19.09 3.75
N TYR A 117 -0.47 18.39 3.51
CA TYR A 117 -0.57 17.38 2.46
C TYR A 117 -0.64 18.01 1.06
N LEU A 118 -1.42 19.08 0.89
CA LEU A 118 -1.61 19.76 -0.39
C LEU A 118 -0.48 20.74 -0.76
N ALA A 119 0.36 21.13 0.21
CA ALA A 119 1.53 21.98 -0.04
C ALA A 119 2.73 21.23 -0.65
N LYS A 120 2.60 19.92 -0.92
CA LYS A 120 3.62 19.08 -1.57
C LYS A 120 3.42 19.00 -3.08
#